data_AF-A0A3D1RC64-F1
#
_entry.id   AF-A0A3D1RC64-F1
#
_cell.length_a   1.000
_cell.length_b   1.000
_cell.length_c   1.000
_cell.angle_alpha   90.00
_cell.angle_beta   90.00
_cell.angle_gamma   90.00
#
_symmetry.space_group_name_H-M   'P 1'
#
loop_
_entity.id
_entity.type
_entity.pdbx_description
1 polymer ?
#
loop_
_entity_poly.entity_id
_entity_poly.type
_entity_poly.pdbx_seq_one_letter_code
_entity_poly.pdbx_strand_id
1 'polypeptide(L)'
;MKLLQKLVACSFFLCALNFHASAQITALTSTGREVFLYEDGRWEYAADVPSEKIEYGENKGTFKKPSGARFPVKSNKVNLTVYMDVSKWTFSKGLADDASEYKFQLKGEDAYAMMITERAEIPIEALAQIALSNAREVPSDAEIVMAEYRNVNNIRVLCLQMKGTMQGIKFMYYGYYYSNENGSIQFVTYTVQNLFESYKKEMELLLNGLMEND
;
A
#
# COMPACT_ATOMS: atom_id res chain seq x y z
N MET A 1 -8.84 63.00 6.15
CA MET A 1 -7.57 62.86 5.40
C MET A 1 -6.63 61.80 5.99
N LYS A 2 -6.35 61.79 7.30
CA LYS A 2 -5.48 60.77 7.94
C LYS A 2 -6.02 59.33 7.92
N LEU A 3 -7.35 59.12 7.92
CA LEU A 3 -7.94 57.78 7.81
C LEU A 3 -7.82 57.19 6.39
N LEU A 4 -7.96 58.03 5.36
CA LEU A 4 -7.85 57.63 3.95
C LEU A 4 -6.40 57.23 3.60
N GLN A 5 -5.41 57.93 4.17
CA GLN A 5 -3.99 57.57 4.05
C GLN A 5 -3.65 56.25 4.75
N LYS A 6 -4.29 55.92 5.87
CA LYS A 6 -4.12 54.63 6.55
C LYS A 6 -4.77 53.46 5.80
N LEU A 7 -5.93 53.68 5.17
CA LEU A 7 -6.60 52.68 4.32
C LEU A 7 -5.82 52.39 3.02
N VAL A 8 -5.25 53.42 2.39
CA VAL A 8 -4.39 53.24 1.21
C VAL A 8 -3.07 52.54 1.59
N ALA A 9 -2.51 52.84 2.76
CA ALA A 9 -1.31 52.15 3.26
C ALA A 9 -1.56 50.67 3.61
N CYS A 10 -2.72 50.33 4.17
CA CYS A 10 -3.09 48.92 4.41
C CYS A 10 -3.36 48.16 3.10
N SER A 11 -3.92 48.80 2.08
CA SER A 11 -4.19 48.15 0.78
C SER A 11 -2.91 47.88 -0.02
N PHE A 12 -1.86 48.68 0.16
CA PHE A 12 -0.55 48.45 -0.48
C PHE A 12 0.27 47.34 0.20
N PHE A 13 0.01 47.04 1.47
CA PHE A 13 0.70 45.98 2.20
C PHE A 13 0.15 44.58 1.88
N LEU A 14 -1.11 44.47 1.42
CA LEU A 14 -1.74 43.19 1.07
C LEU A 14 -1.40 42.67 -0.34
N CYS A 15 -0.82 43.48 -1.23
CA CYS A 15 -0.47 43.04 -2.59
C CYS A 15 0.98 42.50 -2.74
N ALA A 16 1.77 42.46 -1.66
CA ALA A 16 3.17 42.03 -1.73
C ALA A 16 3.41 40.55 -1.35
N LEU A 17 2.38 39.82 -0.93
CA LEU A 17 2.46 38.38 -0.67
C LEU A 17 2.03 37.59 -1.91
N ASN A 18 2.76 37.77 -3.02
CA ASN A 18 2.77 36.73 -4.04
C ASN A 18 3.58 35.57 -3.48
N PHE A 19 2.90 34.62 -2.84
CA PHE A 19 3.46 33.29 -2.66
C PHE A 19 3.73 32.74 -4.05
N HIS A 20 4.97 32.82 -4.51
CA HIS A 20 5.46 32.00 -5.60
C HIS A 20 5.40 30.54 -5.10
N ALA A 21 4.26 29.90 -5.29
CA ALA A 21 4.17 28.46 -5.31
C ALA A 21 4.88 28.01 -6.60
N SER A 22 6.21 27.93 -6.57
CA SER A 22 6.94 27.26 -7.64
C SER A 22 6.58 25.77 -7.55
N ALA A 23 5.65 25.34 -8.40
CA ALA A 23 5.46 23.93 -8.68
C ALA A 23 6.74 23.44 -9.36
N GLN A 24 7.48 22.57 -8.67
CA GLN A 24 8.72 22.00 -9.19
C GLN A 24 8.43 21.19 -10.45
N ILE A 25 9.15 21.47 -11.53
CA ILE A 25 8.91 20.82 -12.82
C ILE A 25 9.53 19.42 -12.77
N THR A 26 8.72 18.39 -12.98
CA THR A 26 9.19 17.01 -13.13
C THR A 26 9.43 16.67 -14.61
N ALA A 27 10.43 15.82 -14.85
CA ALA A 27 10.77 15.33 -16.18
C ALA A 27 11.28 13.87 -16.12
N LEU A 28 11.40 13.22 -17.28
CA LEU A 28 11.93 11.86 -17.40
C LEU A 28 13.29 11.85 -18.10
N THR A 29 14.24 11.07 -17.60
CA THR A 29 15.49 10.79 -18.31
C THR A 29 15.26 9.88 -19.52
N SER A 30 16.26 9.74 -20.39
CA SER A 30 16.26 8.75 -21.48
C SER A 30 16.12 7.29 -21.00
N THR A 31 16.34 7.03 -19.71
CA THR A 31 16.15 5.72 -19.08
C THR A 31 14.81 5.62 -18.34
N GLY A 32 13.91 6.60 -18.48
CA GLY A 32 12.59 6.61 -17.84
C GLY A 32 12.59 6.93 -16.34
N ARG A 33 13.68 7.48 -15.79
CA ARG A 33 13.74 7.89 -14.37
C ARG A 33 13.27 9.31 -14.20
N GLU A 34 12.51 9.57 -13.14
CA GLU A 34 12.02 10.90 -12.82
C GLU A 34 13.13 11.80 -12.26
N VAL A 35 13.14 13.05 -12.69
CA VAL A 35 14.06 14.10 -12.25
C VAL A 35 13.26 15.36 -11.94
N PHE A 36 13.73 16.12 -10.96
CA PHE A 36 13.28 17.49 -10.74
C PHE A 36 14.18 18.47 -11.49
N LEU A 37 13.57 19.40 -12.22
CA LEU A 37 14.25 20.50 -12.91
C LEU A 37 14.14 21.78 -12.08
N TYR A 38 15.28 22.40 -11.81
CA TYR A 38 15.37 23.69 -11.13
C TYR A 38 15.49 24.83 -12.13
N GLU A 39 15.00 26.02 -11.75
CA GLU A 39 15.09 27.23 -12.59
C GLU A 39 16.54 27.65 -12.88
N ASP A 40 17.49 27.27 -12.02
CA ASP A 40 18.92 27.54 -12.20
C ASP A 40 19.61 26.58 -13.20
N GLY A 41 18.83 25.73 -13.89
CA GLY A 41 19.31 24.78 -14.88
C GLY A 41 19.94 23.52 -14.28
N ARG A 42 19.97 23.40 -12.94
CA ARG A 42 20.29 22.12 -12.30
C ARG A 42 19.11 21.19 -12.40
N TRP A 43 19.41 19.91 -12.31
CA TRP A 43 18.41 18.87 -12.10
C TRP A 43 18.96 17.90 -11.08
N GLU A 44 18.05 17.26 -10.35
CA GLU A 44 18.38 16.11 -9.52
C GLU A 44 17.41 14.98 -9.85
N TYR A 45 17.84 13.73 -9.66
CA TYR A 45 16.86 12.65 -9.62
C TYR A 45 15.84 13.02 -8.55
N ALA A 46 14.56 12.86 -8.88
CA ALA A 46 13.56 12.83 -7.82
C ALA A 46 14.07 11.77 -6.86
N ALA A 47 14.49 12.21 -5.67
CA ALA A 47 15.29 11.36 -4.78
C ALA A 47 14.59 10.01 -4.69
N ASP A 48 15.33 8.91 -4.78
CA ASP A 48 14.84 7.64 -4.22
C ASP A 48 14.41 8.03 -2.81
N VAL A 49 13.09 8.09 -2.57
CA VAL A 49 12.52 8.56 -1.31
C VAL A 49 13.34 7.89 -0.23
N PRO A 50 14.04 8.64 0.66
CA PRO A 50 14.95 8.05 1.62
C PRO A 50 14.19 6.90 2.25
N SER A 51 14.63 5.66 1.98
CA SER A 51 13.84 4.49 2.34
C SER A 51 13.66 4.58 3.84
N GLU A 52 12.42 4.78 4.27
CA GLU A 52 12.14 4.92 5.68
C GLU A 52 12.68 3.65 6.32
N LYS A 53 13.51 3.77 7.35
CA LYS A 53 14.13 2.58 7.94
C LYS A 53 13.02 1.80 8.65
N ILE A 54 12.43 0.83 7.94
CA ILE A 54 11.42 -0.07 8.48
C ILE A 54 12.14 -1.04 9.41
N GLU A 55 11.70 -1.08 10.67
CA GLU A 55 12.13 -2.09 11.62
C GLU A 55 11.30 -3.35 11.43
N TYR A 56 11.98 -4.47 11.17
CA TYR A 56 11.33 -5.76 10.95
C TYR A 56 11.46 -6.64 12.19
N GLY A 57 10.33 -7.00 12.80
CA GLY A 57 10.26 -8.02 13.83
C GLY A 57 10.35 -9.45 13.26
N GLU A 58 10.48 -10.42 14.16
CA GLU A 58 10.40 -11.85 13.82
C GLU A 58 9.34 -12.52 14.70
N ASN A 59 8.32 -13.09 14.07
CA ASN A 59 7.27 -13.82 14.75
C ASN A 59 7.52 -15.33 14.67
N LYS A 60 7.72 -15.95 15.84
CA LYS A 60 7.99 -17.38 15.97
C LYS A 60 6.74 -18.26 15.84
N GLY A 61 5.56 -17.66 15.75
CA GLY A 61 4.30 -18.36 15.53
C GLY A 61 4.27 -19.07 14.17
N THR A 62 3.57 -20.20 14.11
CA THR A 62 3.28 -20.89 12.85
C THR A 62 1.83 -20.67 12.50
N PHE A 63 1.60 -20.05 11.34
CA PHE A 63 0.27 -19.76 10.82
C PHE A 63 -0.10 -20.80 9.78
N LYS A 64 -1.33 -21.30 9.84
CA LYS A 64 -1.80 -22.39 8.99
C LYS A 64 -3.14 -22.07 8.37
N LYS A 65 -3.34 -22.55 7.14
CA LYS A 65 -4.60 -22.52 6.43
C LYS A 65 -5.72 -23.09 7.32
N PRO A 66 -6.81 -22.36 7.56
CA PRO A 66 -7.92 -22.88 8.35
C PRO A 66 -8.63 -24.03 7.64
N SER A 67 -9.26 -24.92 8.40
CA SER A 67 -9.96 -26.09 7.87
C SER A 67 -11.18 -25.75 6.99
N GLY A 68 -11.77 -24.56 7.17
CA GLY A 68 -12.83 -24.00 6.33
C GLY A 68 -12.35 -23.44 4.99
N ALA A 69 -11.07 -23.06 4.88
CA ALA A 69 -10.48 -22.59 3.63
C ALA A 69 -10.18 -23.77 2.69
N ARG A 70 -11.12 -24.03 1.78
CA ARG A 70 -11.10 -25.18 0.87
C ARG A 70 -11.13 -24.79 -0.60
N PHE A 71 -11.61 -23.59 -0.92
CA PHE A 71 -11.74 -23.15 -2.30
C PHE A 71 -10.43 -22.49 -2.77
N PRO A 72 -9.75 -23.02 -3.80
CA PRO A 72 -8.49 -22.46 -4.29
C PRO A 72 -8.73 -21.30 -5.28
N VAL A 73 -8.14 -20.14 -4.99
CA VAL A 73 -8.01 -19.02 -5.93
C VAL A 73 -6.56 -18.98 -6.39
N LYS A 74 -6.32 -19.50 -7.59
CA LYS A 74 -4.97 -19.64 -8.17
C LYS A 74 -4.57 -18.38 -8.92
N SER A 75 -3.33 -17.93 -8.73
CA SER A 75 -2.75 -16.94 -9.63
C SER A 75 -2.53 -17.53 -11.03
N ASN A 76 -2.70 -16.71 -12.06
CA ASN A 76 -2.34 -17.00 -13.44
C ASN A 76 -0.93 -16.48 -13.78
N LYS A 77 -0.27 -15.78 -12.85
CA LYS A 77 1.05 -15.17 -13.05
C LYS A 77 2.16 -15.89 -12.29
N VAL A 78 1.91 -16.32 -11.05
CA VAL A 78 2.90 -16.90 -10.12
C VAL A 78 2.43 -18.24 -9.55
N ASN A 79 3.34 -19.06 -9.03
CA ASN A 79 3.01 -20.39 -8.49
C ASN A 79 2.43 -20.35 -7.06
N LEU A 80 1.44 -19.49 -6.83
CA LEU A 80 0.80 -19.31 -5.53
C LEU A 80 -0.72 -19.48 -5.62
N THR A 81 -1.31 -19.97 -4.54
CA THR A 81 -2.76 -20.14 -4.38
C THR A 81 -3.20 -19.55 -3.05
N VAL A 82 -4.32 -18.83 -3.06
CA VAL A 82 -5.04 -18.44 -1.85
C VAL A 82 -6.23 -19.38 -1.68
N TYR A 83 -6.23 -20.16 -0.60
CA TYR A 83 -7.41 -20.93 -0.22
C TYR A 83 -8.34 -20.10 0.64
N MET A 84 -9.63 -20.03 0.27
CA MET A 84 -10.62 -19.25 1.00
C MET A 84 -11.82 -20.08 1.44
N ASP A 85 -12.50 -19.60 2.48
CA ASP A 85 -13.81 -20.10 2.90
C ASP A 85 -14.91 -19.34 2.13
N VAL A 86 -15.54 -20.01 1.16
CA VAL A 86 -16.60 -19.44 0.33
C VAL A 86 -17.89 -19.16 1.10
N SER A 87 -18.06 -19.67 2.32
CA SER A 87 -19.20 -19.29 3.17
C SER A 87 -19.01 -17.88 3.75
N LYS A 88 -17.77 -17.42 3.86
CA LYS A 88 -17.38 -16.12 4.43
C LYS A 88 -17.02 -15.09 3.36
N TRP A 89 -16.24 -15.49 2.37
CA TRP A 89 -15.67 -14.58 1.37
C TRP A 89 -16.25 -14.81 -0.02
N THR A 90 -16.29 -13.73 -0.80
CA THR A 90 -16.49 -13.75 -2.25
C THR A 90 -15.24 -13.21 -2.92
N PHE A 91 -15.02 -13.55 -4.19
CA PHE A 91 -13.91 -13.01 -4.97
C PHE A 91 -14.31 -12.72 -6.41
N SER A 92 -13.57 -11.83 -7.06
CA SER A 92 -13.70 -11.48 -8.47
C SER A 92 -12.32 -11.16 -9.06
N LYS A 93 -12.20 -11.14 -10.39
CA LYS A 93 -10.99 -10.66 -11.05
C LYS A 93 -10.88 -9.14 -10.86
N GLY A 94 -9.66 -8.63 -10.79
CA GLY A 94 -9.41 -7.20 -10.91
C GLY A 94 -9.94 -6.65 -12.24
N LEU A 95 -10.25 -5.35 -12.25
CA LEU A 95 -10.63 -4.64 -13.46
C LEU A 95 -9.39 -4.35 -14.32
N ALA A 96 -9.58 -3.95 -15.58
CA ALA A 96 -8.48 -3.74 -16.51
C ALA A 96 -7.52 -2.61 -16.10
N ASP A 97 -8.00 -1.66 -15.30
CA ASP A 97 -7.28 -0.52 -14.72
C ASP A 97 -6.82 -0.78 -13.28
N ASP A 98 -7.03 -1.99 -12.75
CA ASP A 98 -6.67 -2.36 -11.38
C ASP A 98 -5.33 -3.10 -11.34
N ALA A 99 -4.49 -2.76 -10.36
CA ALA A 99 -3.25 -3.50 -10.12
C ALA A 99 -3.50 -4.93 -9.60
N SER A 100 -4.66 -5.20 -8.99
CA SER A 100 -5.00 -6.50 -8.44
C SER A 100 -5.33 -7.52 -9.53
N GLU A 101 -4.81 -8.73 -9.37
CA GLU A 101 -5.26 -9.88 -10.14
C GLU A 101 -6.65 -10.32 -9.67
N TYR A 102 -6.87 -10.31 -8.36
CA TYR A 102 -8.15 -10.66 -7.74
C TYR A 102 -8.50 -9.75 -6.56
N LYS A 103 -9.79 -9.54 -6.37
CA LYS A 103 -10.37 -8.86 -5.21
C LYS A 103 -11.24 -9.80 -4.41
N PHE A 104 -11.30 -9.58 -3.10
CA PHE A 104 -12.08 -10.35 -2.17
C PHE A 104 -12.94 -9.43 -1.31
N GLN A 105 -14.12 -9.90 -0.90
CA GLN A 105 -15.00 -9.18 0.01
C GLN A 105 -15.61 -10.14 1.03
N LEU A 106 -15.59 -9.75 2.29
CA LEU A 106 -16.27 -10.44 3.38
C LEU A 106 -17.78 -10.22 3.22
N LYS A 107 -18.55 -11.30 3.18
CA LYS A 107 -19.98 -11.25 2.83
C LYS A 107 -20.76 -10.44 3.85
N GLY A 108 -21.39 -9.36 3.38
CA GLY A 108 -22.26 -8.51 4.20
C GLY A 108 -21.53 -7.56 5.14
N GLU A 109 -20.21 -7.45 5.01
CA GLU A 109 -19.34 -6.71 5.94
C GLU A 109 -18.40 -5.76 5.19
N ASP A 110 -17.88 -4.76 5.90
CA ASP A 110 -16.97 -3.73 5.35
C ASP A 110 -15.50 -4.15 5.46
N ALA A 111 -15.19 -5.38 5.03
CA ALA A 111 -13.83 -5.90 4.96
C ALA A 111 -13.53 -6.46 3.57
N TYR A 112 -12.38 -6.09 3.05
CA TYR A 112 -11.99 -6.35 1.67
C TYR A 112 -10.57 -6.90 1.62
N ALA A 113 -10.23 -7.52 0.49
CA ALA A 113 -8.83 -7.85 0.20
C ALA A 113 -8.54 -7.71 -1.29
N MET A 114 -7.26 -7.59 -1.61
CA MET A 114 -6.74 -7.61 -2.96
C MET A 114 -5.50 -8.49 -3.02
N MET A 115 -5.37 -9.24 -4.11
CA MET A 115 -4.19 -10.00 -4.45
C MET A 115 -3.55 -9.38 -5.70
N ILE A 116 -2.37 -8.81 -5.52
CA ILE A 116 -1.52 -8.27 -6.59
C ILE A 116 -0.40 -9.26 -6.81
N THR A 117 -0.20 -9.69 -8.05
CA THR A 117 0.82 -10.67 -8.43
C THR A 117 1.65 -10.13 -9.58
N GLU A 118 2.95 -10.34 -9.52
CA GLU A 118 3.90 -9.95 -10.57
C GLU A 118 4.87 -11.08 -10.86
N ARG A 119 5.27 -11.24 -12.13
CA ARG A 119 6.24 -12.28 -12.52
C ARG A 119 7.68 -11.92 -12.15
N ALA A 120 7.93 -10.66 -11.80
CA ALA A 120 9.24 -10.20 -11.37
C ALA A 120 9.51 -10.62 -9.93
N GLU A 121 10.70 -11.16 -9.69
CA GLU A 121 11.26 -11.27 -8.34
C GLU A 121 11.62 -9.86 -7.86
N ILE A 122 11.01 -9.46 -6.74
CA ILE A 122 11.25 -8.15 -6.13
C ILE A 122 11.74 -8.43 -4.70
N PRO A 123 12.87 -7.84 -4.27
CA PRO A 123 13.30 -7.97 -2.88
C PRO A 123 12.16 -7.63 -1.92
N ILE A 124 11.92 -8.48 -0.92
CA ILE A 124 10.75 -8.36 -0.04
C ILE A 124 10.72 -7.02 0.70
N GLU A 125 11.88 -6.51 1.10
CA GLU A 125 12.01 -5.20 1.75
C GLU A 125 11.71 -4.06 0.77
N ALA A 126 12.02 -4.23 -0.52
CA ALA A 126 11.63 -3.28 -1.55
C ALA A 126 10.10 -3.31 -1.78
N LEU A 127 9.45 -4.48 -1.71
CA LEU A 127 7.98 -4.57 -1.75
C LEU A 127 7.32 -3.76 -0.61
N ALA A 128 7.89 -3.80 0.59
CA ALA A 128 7.38 -3.01 1.72
C ALA A 128 7.47 -1.50 1.46
N GLN A 129 8.60 -1.05 0.91
CA GLN A 129 8.79 0.36 0.54
C GLN A 129 7.85 0.79 -0.59
N ILE A 130 7.69 -0.05 -1.62
CA ILE A 130 6.74 0.20 -2.72
C ILE A 130 5.31 0.27 -2.18
N ALA A 131 4.92 -0.64 -1.29
CA ALA A 131 3.58 -0.64 -0.70
C ALA A 131 3.31 0.65 0.10
N LEU A 132 4.29 1.12 0.88
CA LEU A 132 4.19 2.37 1.62
C LEU A 132 4.17 3.59 0.68
N SER A 133 5.00 3.60 -0.36
CA SER A 133 5.03 4.67 -1.37
C SER A 133 3.70 4.77 -2.09
N ASN A 134 3.16 3.65 -2.58
CA ASN A 134 1.86 3.60 -3.25
C ASN A 134 0.73 4.01 -2.30
N ALA A 135 0.79 3.61 -1.03
CA ALA A 135 -0.15 4.08 -0.03
C ALA A 135 -0.05 5.61 0.14
N ARG A 136 1.14 6.21 0.06
CA ARG A 136 1.30 7.67 0.20
C ARG A 136 0.83 8.48 -1.01
N GLU A 137 0.60 7.87 -2.17
CA GLU A 137 0.08 8.56 -3.34
C GLU A 137 -1.31 9.16 -3.12
N VAL A 138 -2.14 8.51 -2.28
CA VAL A 138 -3.49 8.99 -1.96
C VAL A 138 -3.56 9.48 -0.50
N PRO A 139 -3.42 8.63 0.53
CA PRO A 139 -3.21 9.08 1.89
C PRO A 139 -1.74 9.48 2.16
N SER A 140 -1.44 10.77 2.06
CA SER A 140 -0.10 11.29 2.42
C SER A 140 0.34 10.98 3.86
N ASP A 141 -0.59 10.65 4.76
CA ASP A 141 -0.35 10.26 6.15
C ASP A 141 -0.14 8.75 6.34
N ALA A 142 -0.02 7.98 5.25
CA ALA A 142 0.18 6.54 5.35
C ALA A 142 1.49 6.19 6.08
N GLU A 143 1.39 5.26 7.02
CA GLU A 143 2.52 4.76 7.81
C GLU A 143 2.41 3.27 8.08
N ILE A 144 3.56 2.62 8.22
CA ILE A 144 3.67 1.23 8.69
C ILE A 144 3.67 1.25 10.22
N VAL A 145 2.67 0.61 10.83
CA VAL A 145 2.55 0.49 12.31
C VAL A 145 3.06 -0.85 12.83
N MET A 146 3.25 -1.83 11.95
CA MET A 146 3.87 -3.12 12.28
C MET A 146 4.48 -3.71 11.01
N ALA A 147 5.70 -4.23 11.12
CA ALA A 147 6.34 -5.05 10.11
C ALA A 147 7.04 -6.23 10.79
N GLU A 148 6.71 -7.46 10.39
CA GLU A 148 7.36 -8.65 10.93
C GLU A 148 7.41 -9.80 9.93
N TYR A 149 8.48 -10.57 9.94
CA TYR A 149 8.50 -11.86 9.26
C TYR A 149 7.74 -12.90 10.06
N ARG A 150 7.03 -13.79 9.36
CA ARG A 150 6.32 -14.93 9.96
C ARG A 150 6.24 -16.11 9.00
N ASN A 151 6.04 -17.30 9.54
CA ASN A 151 5.89 -18.53 8.76
C ASN A 151 4.41 -18.89 8.58
N VAL A 152 3.95 -18.92 7.33
CA VAL A 152 2.57 -19.25 6.94
C VAL A 152 2.63 -20.44 6.00
N ASN A 153 2.01 -21.58 6.32
CA ASN A 153 1.98 -22.76 5.44
C ASN A 153 3.36 -23.15 4.83
N ASN A 154 4.42 -23.08 5.64
CA ASN A 154 5.83 -23.33 5.27
C ASN A 154 6.50 -22.28 4.36
N ILE A 155 5.84 -21.18 4.03
CA ILE A 155 6.47 -20.02 3.38
C ILE A 155 6.77 -18.92 4.40
N ARG A 156 7.94 -18.28 4.27
CA ARG A 156 8.31 -17.11 5.08
C ARG A 156 7.81 -15.86 4.39
N VAL A 157 6.86 -15.17 5.02
CA VAL A 157 6.26 -13.94 4.48
C VAL A 157 6.64 -12.75 5.35
N LEU A 158 6.68 -11.56 4.74
CA LEU A 158 6.67 -10.30 5.48
C LEU A 158 5.21 -9.89 5.71
N CYS A 159 4.82 -9.71 6.96
CA CYS A 159 3.52 -9.21 7.33
C CYS A 159 3.60 -7.73 7.68
N LEU A 160 2.80 -6.92 6.99
CA LEU A 160 2.71 -5.48 7.25
C LEU A 160 1.32 -5.13 7.77
N GLN A 161 1.29 -4.19 8.71
CA GLN A 161 0.10 -3.45 9.09
C GLN A 161 0.37 -1.98 8.83
N MET A 162 -0.50 -1.34 8.07
CA MET A 162 -0.39 0.08 7.71
C MET A 162 -1.68 0.81 8.02
N LYS A 163 -1.58 2.09 8.32
CA LYS A 163 -2.75 2.97 8.46
C LYS A 163 -2.60 4.18 7.55
N GLY A 164 -3.71 4.77 7.13
CA GLY A 164 -3.74 6.00 6.34
C GLY A 164 -5.15 6.58 6.22
N THR A 165 -5.25 7.85 5.83
CA THR A 165 -6.52 8.59 5.73
C THR A 165 -6.81 8.96 4.28
N MET A 166 -7.77 8.26 3.68
CA MET A 166 -8.21 8.54 2.31
C MET A 166 -9.57 9.22 2.33
N GLN A 167 -9.66 10.42 1.74
CA GLN A 167 -10.91 11.19 1.64
C GLN A 167 -11.61 11.41 3.01
N GLY A 168 -10.81 11.60 4.08
CA GLY A 168 -11.31 11.77 5.44
C GLY A 168 -11.67 10.47 6.17
N ILE A 169 -11.52 9.31 5.53
CA ILE A 169 -11.79 7.99 6.10
C ILE A 169 -10.47 7.34 6.48
N LYS A 170 -10.37 6.93 7.75
CA LYS A 170 -9.19 6.22 8.27
C LYS A 170 -9.28 4.74 7.94
N PHE A 171 -8.30 4.23 7.20
CA PHE A 171 -8.19 2.83 6.82
C PHE A 171 -7.05 2.15 7.56
N MET A 172 -7.23 0.84 7.76
CA MET A 172 -6.20 -0.10 8.20
C MET A 172 -6.00 -1.14 7.11
N TYR A 173 -4.74 -1.30 6.70
CA TYR A 173 -4.29 -2.35 5.80
C TYR A 173 -3.52 -3.40 6.60
N TYR A 174 -3.73 -4.67 6.26
CA TYR A 174 -3.07 -5.80 6.89
C TYR A 174 -2.83 -6.88 5.86
N GLY A 175 -1.57 -7.24 5.61
CA GLY A 175 -1.26 -8.08 4.45
C GLY A 175 0.03 -8.86 4.56
N TYR A 176 0.16 -9.84 3.66
CA TYR A 176 1.33 -10.67 3.47
C TYR A 176 2.01 -10.34 2.15
N TYR A 177 3.33 -10.24 2.22
CA TYR A 177 4.23 -9.94 1.13
C TYR A 177 5.21 -11.10 1.00
N TYR A 178 5.39 -11.58 -0.23
CA TYR A 178 6.26 -12.71 -0.53
C TYR A 178 6.83 -12.54 -1.93
N SER A 179 8.08 -12.96 -2.11
CA SER A 179 8.74 -13.01 -3.42
C SER A 179 9.77 -14.13 -3.46
N ASN A 180 9.91 -14.74 -4.63
CA ASN A 180 10.96 -15.69 -4.99
C ASN A 180 11.26 -15.60 -6.49
N GLU A 181 12.03 -16.54 -7.04
CA GLU A 181 12.35 -16.56 -8.47
C GLU A 181 11.11 -16.72 -9.40
N ASN A 182 9.98 -17.20 -8.87
CA ASN A 182 8.74 -17.40 -9.62
C ASN A 182 7.84 -16.16 -9.62
N GLY A 183 8.26 -15.09 -8.94
CA GLY A 183 7.58 -13.79 -8.90
C GLY A 183 7.28 -13.31 -7.49
N SER A 184 6.41 -12.31 -7.40
CA SER A 184 6.04 -11.65 -6.16
C SER A 184 4.52 -11.55 -5.99
N ILE A 185 4.10 -11.49 -4.72
CA ILE A 185 2.71 -11.29 -4.31
C ILE A 185 2.62 -10.24 -3.23
N GLN A 186 1.60 -9.40 -3.32
CA GLN A 186 1.07 -8.59 -2.23
C GLN A 186 -0.37 -9.06 -2.01
N PHE A 187 -0.62 -9.74 -0.90
CA PHE A 187 -1.97 -10.16 -0.52
C PHE A 187 -2.41 -9.34 0.69
N VAL A 188 -3.26 -8.35 0.45
CA VAL A 188 -3.56 -7.28 1.39
C VAL A 188 -5.03 -7.24 1.70
N THR A 189 -5.38 -7.33 2.98
CA THR A 189 -6.73 -7.05 3.50
C THR A 189 -6.81 -5.62 3.98
N TYR A 190 -8.01 -5.03 3.94
CA TYR A 190 -8.24 -3.69 4.43
C TYR A 190 -9.68 -3.46 4.87
N THR A 191 -9.84 -2.52 5.81
CA THR A 191 -11.12 -2.06 6.34
C THR A 191 -10.94 -0.67 6.96
N VAL A 192 -12.04 -0.05 7.37
CA VAL A 192 -12.00 1.19 8.16
C VAL A 192 -11.45 0.91 9.56
N GLN A 193 -10.67 1.86 10.09
CA GLN A 193 -9.85 1.64 11.28
C GLN A 193 -10.66 1.26 12.53
N ASN A 194 -11.87 1.78 12.68
CA ASN A 194 -12.75 1.45 13.80
C ASN A 194 -13.33 0.02 13.75
N LEU A 195 -13.33 -0.63 12.58
CA LEU A 195 -13.79 -2.02 12.41
C LEU A 195 -12.64 -3.03 12.37
N PHE A 196 -11.39 -2.55 12.35
CA PHE A 196 -10.20 -3.40 12.19
C PHE A 196 -10.15 -4.54 13.21
N GLU A 197 -10.27 -4.24 14.49
CA GLU A 197 -10.19 -5.28 15.54
C GLU A 197 -11.33 -6.31 15.44
N SER A 198 -12.51 -5.90 14.98
CA SER A 198 -13.66 -6.80 14.77
C SER A 198 -13.43 -7.76 13.60
N TYR A 199 -12.78 -7.30 12.53
CA TYR A 199 -12.54 -8.10 11.32
C TYR A 199 -11.17 -8.77 11.27
N LYS A 200 -10.22 -8.36 12.11
CA LYS A 200 -8.81 -8.82 12.08
C LYS A 200 -8.71 -10.34 12.03
N LYS A 201 -9.52 -11.03 12.84
CA LYS A 201 -9.55 -12.49 12.87
C LYS A 201 -9.93 -13.09 11.50
N GLU A 202 -11.02 -12.62 10.90
CA GLU A 202 -11.50 -13.15 9.61
C GLU A 202 -10.56 -12.76 8.46
N MET A 203 -9.97 -11.57 8.51
CA MET A 203 -8.91 -11.14 7.59
C MET A 203 -7.67 -12.02 7.69
N GLU A 204 -7.20 -12.31 8.90
CA GLU A 204 -6.04 -13.19 9.12
C GLU A 204 -6.33 -14.63 8.68
N LEU A 205 -7.54 -15.15 8.91
CA LEU A 205 -7.95 -16.46 8.41
C LEU A 205 -7.91 -16.55 6.87
N LEU A 206 -8.29 -15.48 6.18
CA LEU A 206 -8.16 -15.38 4.73
C LEU A 206 -6.68 -15.33 4.31
N LEU A 207 -5.88 -14.47 4.93
CA LEU A 207 -4.45 -14.32 4.65
C LEU A 207 -3.68 -15.63 4.86
N ASN A 208 -4.00 -16.36 5.93
CA ASN A 208 -3.44 -17.68 6.24
C ASN A 208 -3.83 -18.75 5.20
N GLY A 209 -4.70 -18.44 4.25
CA GLY A 209 -4.99 -19.26 3.08
C GLY A 209 -3.90 -19.25 2.02
N LEU A 210 -2.94 -18.32 2.08
CA LEU A 210 -1.84 -18.22 1.12
C LEU A 210 -0.91 -19.43 1.20
N MET A 211 -0.68 -20.08 0.07
CA MET A 211 0.20 -21.24 -0.07
C MET A 211 0.98 -21.15 -1.38
N GLU A 212 2.22 -21.62 -1.34
CA GLU A 212 2.98 -21.98 -2.55
C GLU A 212 2.53 -23.36 -3.02
N ASN A 213 2.38 -23.54 -4.34
CA ASN A 213 2.05 -24.86 -4.89
C ASN A 213 3.32 -25.68 -5.09
N ASP A 214 3.22 -26.99 -4.92
CA ASP A 214 4.27 -27.95 -5.29
C ASP A 214 4.47 -28.05 -6.82
#